data_AF-A0A812WRQ4-F1
#
_entry.id   AF-A0A812WRQ4-F1
#
_cell.length_a   1.000
_cell.length_b   1.000
_cell.length_c   1.000
_cell.angle_alpha   90.00
_cell.angle_beta   90.00
_cell.angle_gamma   90.00
#
_symmetry.space_group_name_H-M   'P 1'
#
loop_
_entity.id
_entity.type
_entity.pdbx_description
1 polymer ?
#
loop_
_entity_poly.entity_id
_entity_poly.type
_entity_poly.pdbx_seq_one_letter_code
_entity_poly.pdbx_strand_id
1 'polypeptide(L)'
;MEAQEEHGIDVPQVIIVDMATGTESVGTRWTSEASAVHALPVGGSDPLALFNSIPPLANKYGWVGGVTGTLGQSHCFDFYAKVYNSRCSFQLPRNVPGCIYQLRPIISRSSAQWLRNIEKYILSCTSTEICSRASRPVLVITETILKAEQVSNHLKAAGYPIMKQNREGRWSHEGGTATNSAAHVFPYVKSSPDASIVVASNKGGRGLDLLDGRCPPG
;
A
#
# COMPACT_ATOMS: atom_id res chain seq x y z
N MET A 1 -21.46 12.17 -8.26
CA MET A 1 -22.27 11.16 -8.99
C MET A 1 -21.79 11.17 -10.42
N GLU A 2 -20.92 10.23 -10.77
CA GLU A 2 -20.82 9.77 -12.15
C GLU A 2 -21.96 8.80 -12.37
N ALA A 3 -22.66 8.97 -13.49
CA ALA A 3 -23.83 8.22 -13.88
C ALA A 3 -23.43 6.78 -14.25
N GLN A 4 -24.07 5.81 -13.62
CA GLN A 4 -24.29 4.49 -14.21
C GLN A 4 -25.75 4.45 -14.68
N GLU A 5 -25.98 4.79 -15.93
CA GLU A 5 -27.15 4.34 -16.68
C GLU A 5 -26.66 3.33 -17.70
N GLU A 6 -27.09 2.07 -17.56
CA GLU A 6 -27.51 1.22 -18.68
C GLU A 6 -27.99 -0.13 -18.14
N HIS A 7 -29.25 -0.15 -17.70
CA HIS A 7 -30.26 -1.16 -18.04
C HIS A 7 -31.54 -0.82 -17.27
N GLY A 8 -32.54 -0.34 -18.03
CA GLY A 8 -33.84 0.14 -17.56
C GLY A 8 -34.71 -0.95 -16.93
N ILE A 9 -34.40 -1.30 -15.69
CA ILE A 9 -35.37 -1.75 -14.71
C ILE A 9 -35.10 -0.90 -13.48
N ASP A 10 -35.98 0.07 -13.23
CA ASP A 10 -35.96 0.89 -12.03
C ASP A 10 -36.38 -0.02 -10.86
N VAL A 11 -35.42 -0.79 -10.34
CA VAL A 11 -35.68 -1.70 -9.23
C VAL A 11 -35.89 -0.82 -7.99
N PRO A 12 -37.06 -0.85 -7.34
CA PRO A 12 -37.30 -0.03 -6.16
C PRO A 12 -36.26 -0.34 -5.10
N GLN A 13 -35.39 0.63 -4.81
CA GLN A 13 -34.38 0.49 -3.78
C GLN A 13 -35.05 0.64 -2.42
N VAL A 14 -35.02 -0.43 -1.63
CA VAL A 14 -35.52 -0.38 -0.26
C VAL A 14 -34.51 0.36 0.60
N ILE A 15 -34.96 1.45 1.22
CA ILE A 15 -34.15 2.22 2.16
C ILE A 15 -34.40 1.66 3.57
N ILE A 16 -33.34 1.27 4.25
CA ILE A 16 -33.40 0.90 5.66
C ILE A 16 -33.19 2.18 6.47
N VAL A 17 -34.12 2.52 7.36
CA VAL A 17 -33.96 3.64 8.28
C VAL A 17 -33.49 3.09 9.62
N ASP A 18 -32.34 3.57 10.11
CA ASP A 18 -31.81 3.21 11.41
C ASP A 18 -32.72 3.76 12.51
N MET A 19 -33.26 2.87 13.36
CA MET A 19 -34.15 3.27 14.44
C MET A 19 -33.46 4.09 15.54
N ALA A 20 -32.13 3.99 15.68
CA ALA A 20 -31.40 4.74 16.70
C ALA A 20 -31.16 6.21 16.29
N THR A 21 -30.98 6.46 14.99
CA THR A 21 -30.59 7.78 14.48
C THR A 21 -31.66 8.43 13.62
N GLY A 22 -32.67 7.68 13.16
CA GLY A 22 -33.66 8.13 12.18
C GLY A 22 -33.06 8.40 10.80
N THR A 23 -31.82 8.00 10.56
CA THR A 23 -31.11 8.25 9.30
C THR A 23 -31.14 7.04 8.37
N GLU A 24 -31.04 7.30 7.08
CA GLU A 24 -30.96 6.25 6.06
C GLU A 24 -29.65 5.46 6.21
N SER A 25 -29.78 4.15 6.35
CA SER A 25 -28.67 3.21 6.36
C SER A 25 -28.28 2.85 4.93
N VAL A 26 -27.52 3.76 4.30
CA VAL A 26 -27.04 3.60 2.93
C VAL A 26 -26.11 2.39 2.83
N GLY A 27 -26.45 1.45 1.94
CA GLY A 27 -25.62 0.25 1.67
C GLY A 27 -25.89 -0.93 2.61
N THR A 28 -26.81 -0.81 3.56
CA THR A 28 -27.23 -1.91 4.44
C THR A 28 -28.36 -2.71 3.81
N ARG A 29 -28.41 -4.02 4.09
CA ARG A 29 -29.49 -4.92 3.65
C ARG A 29 -30.07 -5.66 4.84
N TRP A 30 -31.34 -6.03 4.72
CA TRP A 30 -31.98 -6.93 5.67
C TRP A 30 -31.31 -8.31 5.62
N THR A 31 -31.10 -8.93 6.78
CA THR A 31 -30.65 -10.33 6.86
C THR A 31 -31.77 -11.26 6.42
N SER A 32 -31.41 -12.49 6.01
CA SER A 32 -32.32 -13.50 5.45
C SER A 32 -33.48 -13.94 6.37
N GLU A 33 -33.51 -13.49 7.61
CA GLU A 33 -34.57 -13.79 8.60
C GLU A 33 -35.65 -12.69 8.69
N ALA A 34 -35.54 -11.61 7.93
CA ALA A 34 -36.60 -10.60 7.79
C ALA A 34 -37.74 -11.13 6.88
N SER A 35 -38.40 -12.21 7.31
CA SER A 35 -39.40 -12.99 6.56
C SER A 35 -40.73 -12.28 6.26
N ALA A 36 -40.82 -10.95 6.32
CA ALA A 36 -42.11 -10.27 6.19
C ALA A 36 -42.38 -9.66 4.81
N VAL A 37 -41.41 -9.58 3.89
CA VAL A 37 -41.64 -8.88 2.60
C VAL A 37 -41.12 -9.70 1.42
N HIS A 38 -41.96 -10.63 0.95
CA HIS A 38 -41.75 -11.48 -0.24
C HIS A 38 -41.58 -10.72 -1.58
N ALA A 39 -41.60 -9.39 -1.57
CA ALA A 39 -41.55 -8.57 -2.78
C ALA A 39 -40.29 -7.69 -2.90
N LEU A 40 -39.36 -7.76 -1.95
CA LEU A 40 -38.14 -6.97 -2.02
C LEU A 40 -37.05 -7.77 -2.72
N PRO A 41 -36.26 -7.16 -3.62
CA PRO A 41 -35.09 -7.82 -4.19
C PRO A 41 -34.15 -8.18 -3.04
N VAL A 42 -34.18 -9.44 -2.63
CA VAL A 42 -33.20 -10.05 -1.73
C VAL A 42 -31.91 -10.17 -2.54
N GLY A 43 -31.24 -9.02 -2.70
CA GLY A 43 -30.13 -8.86 -3.62
C GLY A 43 -28.94 -9.71 -3.19
N GLY A 44 -28.49 -10.58 -4.11
CA GLY A 44 -27.33 -11.46 -4.07
C GLY A 44 -26.12 -10.95 -3.28
N SER A 45 -26.11 -11.20 -1.98
CA SER A 45 -24.90 -11.29 -1.18
C SER A 45 -24.57 -12.75 -0.99
N ASP A 46 -23.33 -13.15 -1.28
CA ASP A 46 -22.87 -14.51 -0.99
C ASP A 46 -23.13 -14.80 0.50
N PRO A 47 -23.81 -15.90 0.84
CA PRO A 47 -24.10 -16.24 2.22
C PRO A 47 -22.79 -16.40 2.99
N LEU A 48 -22.62 -15.62 4.07
CA LEU A 48 -21.46 -15.72 4.94
C LEU A 48 -21.58 -17.00 5.78
N ALA A 49 -21.13 -18.13 5.24
CA ALA A 49 -21.26 -19.44 5.90
C ALA A 49 -20.39 -19.57 7.15
N LEU A 50 -19.22 -18.92 7.17
CA LEU A 50 -18.27 -18.99 8.29
C LEU A 50 -17.53 -17.65 8.42
N PHE A 51 -17.48 -17.12 9.64
CA PHE A 51 -16.65 -15.97 10.00
C PHE A 51 -15.88 -16.28 11.27
N ASN A 52 -14.55 -16.14 11.21
CA ASN A 52 -13.69 -16.16 12.38
C ASN A 52 -12.65 -15.05 12.22
N SER A 53 -12.48 -14.24 13.26
CA SER A 53 -11.36 -13.30 13.30
C SER A 53 -10.07 -14.03 13.69
N ILE A 54 -8.93 -13.48 13.27
CA ILE A 54 -7.60 -14.09 13.50
C ILE A 54 -7.29 -14.24 15.00
N PRO A 55 -7.55 -13.25 15.90
CA PRO A 55 -7.17 -13.40 17.30
C PRO A 55 -7.83 -14.57 18.04
N PRO A 56 -9.16 -14.76 17.98
CA PRO A 56 -9.81 -15.95 18.57
C PRO A 56 -9.32 -17.26 17.96
N LEU A 57 -9.02 -17.28 16.66
CA LEU A 57 -8.48 -18.48 16.00
C LEU A 57 -7.06 -18.79 16.48
N ALA A 58 -6.19 -17.77 16.57
CA ALA A 58 -4.83 -17.91 17.08
C ALA A 58 -4.81 -18.46 18.51
N ASN A 59 -5.73 -17.99 19.37
CA ASN A 59 -5.84 -18.45 20.76
C ASN A 59 -6.29 -19.91 20.92
N LYS A 60 -6.76 -20.58 19.85
CA LYS A 60 -7.06 -22.02 19.87
C LYS A 60 -5.81 -22.89 19.77
N TYR A 61 -4.69 -22.35 19.28
CA TYR A 61 -3.45 -23.11 19.16
C TYR A 61 -2.68 -23.10 20.48
N GLY A 62 -2.07 -24.23 20.85
CA GLY A 62 -1.28 -24.32 22.08
C GLY A 62 -0.04 -23.42 22.09
N TRP A 63 0.54 -23.16 20.91
CA TRP A 63 1.69 -22.28 20.72
C TRP A 63 1.53 -21.47 19.43
N VAL A 64 1.69 -20.16 19.53
CA VAL A 64 1.69 -19.23 18.38
C VAL A 64 2.92 -18.33 18.48
N GLY A 65 3.64 -18.20 17.37
CA GLY A 65 4.79 -17.31 17.25
C GLY A 65 4.72 -16.52 15.94
N GLY A 66 5.40 -15.37 15.91
CA GLY A 66 5.49 -14.53 14.73
C GLY A 66 6.80 -13.75 14.71
N VAL A 67 7.27 -13.43 13.51
CA VAL A 67 8.48 -12.64 13.30
C VAL A 67 8.10 -11.39 12.50
N THR A 68 8.65 -10.24 12.89
CA THR A 68 8.45 -8.98 12.16
C THR A 68 9.63 -8.05 12.41
N GLY A 69 9.93 -7.19 11.43
CA GLY A 69 11.01 -6.21 11.51
C GLY A 69 10.63 -4.90 12.22
N THR A 70 9.37 -4.72 12.62
CA THR A 70 8.85 -3.43 13.10
C THR A 70 8.26 -3.45 14.51
N LEU A 71 8.36 -4.58 15.23
CA LEU A 71 8.00 -4.65 16.65
C LEU A 71 9.10 -4.01 17.48
N GLY A 72 8.90 -2.75 17.86
CA GLY A 72 9.88 -2.04 18.71
C GLY A 72 9.28 -0.99 19.64
N GLN A 73 7.98 -0.68 19.53
CA GLN A 73 7.33 0.32 20.37
C GLN A 73 6.49 -0.37 21.46
N SER A 74 6.52 0.17 22.69
CA SER A 74 5.85 -0.40 23.88
C SER A 74 4.37 -0.71 23.63
N HIS A 75 3.64 0.22 23.02
CA HIS A 75 2.22 0.04 22.73
C HIS A 75 1.92 -1.15 21.80
N CYS A 76 2.85 -1.50 20.90
CA CYS A 76 2.70 -2.68 20.06
C CYS A 76 2.80 -3.95 20.91
N PHE A 77 3.78 -4.02 21.82
CA PHE A 77 3.92 -5.16 22.72
C PHE A 77 2.69 -5.32 23.62
N ASP A 78 2.15 -4.22 24.15
CA ASP A 78 0.92 -4.23 24.95
C ASP A 78 -0.27 -4.78 24.16
N PHE A 79 -0.40 -4.40 22.89
CA PHE A 79 -1.43 -4.92 22.01
C PHE A 79 -1.30 -6.45 21.83
N TYR A 80 -0.09 -6.96 21.52
CA TYR A 80 0.10 -8.40 21.32
C TYR A 80 -0.06 -9.21 22.61
N ALA A 81 0.37 -8.67 23.75
CA ALA A 81 0.14 -9.28 25.05
C ALA A 81 -1.37 -9.39 25.36
N LYS A 82 -2.14 -8.32 25.11
CA LYS A 82 -3.59 -8.30 25.38
C LYS A 82 -4.40 -9.17 24.42
N VAL A 83 -4.09 -9.11 23.13
CA VAL A 83 -4.93 -9.72 22.07
C VAL A 83 -4.57 -11.19 21.82
N TYR A 84 -3.27 -11.52 21.89
CA TYR A 84 -2.75 -12.85 21.54
C TYR A 84 -2.12 -13.59 22.73
N ASN A 85 -2.23 -13.04 23.94
CA ASN A 85 -1.57 -13.58 25.14
C ASN A 85 -0.07 -13.83 24.93
N SER A 86 0.59 -12.93 24.18
CA SER A 86 2.02 -13.06 23.86
C SER A 86 2.86 -12.98 25.14
N ARG A 87 3.48 -14.10 25.52
CA ARG A 87 4.24 -14.22 26.78
C ARG A 87 5.68 -13.72 26.69
N CYS A 88 6.25 -13.68 25.48
CA CYS A 88 7.64 -13.33 25.27
C CYS A 88 7.81 -12.61 23.94
N SER A 89 8.63 -11.56 23.95
CA SER A 89 9.12 -10.87 22.77
C SER A 89 10.57 -10.49 22.99
N PHE A 90 11.43 -10.75 22.01
CA PHE A 90 12.82 -10.36 22.06
C PHE A 90 13.23 -9.77 20.70
N GLN A 91 14.18 -8.85 20.73
CA GLN A 91 14.72 -8.23 19.53
C GLN A 91 15.97 -8.98 19.10
N LEU A 92 15.95 -9.52 17.88
CA LEU A 92 17.15 -10.11 17.28
C LEU A 92 18.05 -8.98 16.74
N PRO A 93 19.34 -8.93 17.13
CA PRO A 93 20.28 -7.97 16.56
C PRO A 93 20.46 -8.24 15.07
N ARG A 94 20.77 -7.20 14.31
CA ARG A 94 21.06 -7.34 12.88
C ARG A 94 22.38 -8.07 12.68
N ASN A 95 22.44 -8.94 11.67
CA ASN A 95 23.65 -9.64 11.28
C ASN A 95 24.79 -8.69 10.87
N VAL A 96 24.44 -7.56 10.25
CA VAL A 96 25.38 -6.49 9.87
C VAL A 96 24.85 -5.16 10.41
N PRO A 97 25.70 -4.32 11.03
CA PRO A 97 25.33 -2.96 11.38
C PRO A 97 24.91 -2.20 10.12
N GLY A 98 23.63 -1.87 10.04
CA GLY A 98 23.11 -1.03 8.95
C GLY A 98 23.18 0.43 9.36
N CYS A 99 23.73 1.28 8.51
CA CYS A 99 23.59 2.74 8.63
C CYS A 99 22.39 3.18 7.80
N ILE A 100 21.22 3.31 8.43
CA ILE A 100 20.06 3.95 7.82
C ILE A 100 20.00 5.39 8.32
N TYR A 101 20.22 6.34 7.42
CA TYR A 101 20.10 7.75 7.74
C TYR A 101 18.66 8.20 7.58
N GLN A 102 18.00 8.49 8.70
CA GLN A 102 16.65 9.05 8.69
C GLN A 102 16.72 10.57 8.56
N LEU A 103 16.26 11.09 7.42
CA LEU A 103 16.14 12.53 7.20
C LEU A 103 14.90 13.08 7.89
N ARG A 104 14.91 14.40 8.17
CA ARG A 104 13.74 15.08 8.75
C ARG A 104 12.58 15.11 7.73
N PRO A 105 11.32 14.96 8.18
CA PRO A 105 10.17 15.03 7.30
C PRO A 105 10.05 16.39 6.60
N ILE A 106 9.72 16.38 5.31
CA ILE A 106 9.37 17.59 4.55
C ILE A 106 7.86 17.77 4.60
N ILE A 107 7.40 18.82 5.29
CA ILE A 107 5.97 19.12 5.42
C ILE A 107 5.52 19.91 4.19
N SER A 108 4.55 19.36 3.47
CA SER A 108 3.96 20.00 2.29
C SER A 108 2.57 20.56 2.64
N ARG A 109 2.23 21.75 2.13
CA ARG A 109 0.94 22.42 2.38
C ARG A 109 -0.15 22.01 1.37
N SER A 110 0.22 21.37 0.28
CA SER A 110 -0.71 20.90 -0.75
C SER A 110 -0.18 19.66 -1.47
N SER A 111 -1.07 18.92 -2.14
CA SER A 111 -0.70 17.76 -2.95
C SER A 111 0.25 18.12 -4.10
N ALA A 112 0.07 19.29 -4.72
CA ALA A 112 0.97 19.76 -5.78
C ALA A 112 2.37 20.06 -5.25
N GLN A 113 2.48 20.68 -4.07
CA GLN A 113 3.77 20.91 -3.42
C GLN A 113 4.44 19.59 -3.01
N TRP A 114 3.65 18.62 -2.53
CA TRP A 114 4.11 17.29 -2.19
C TRP A 114 4.73 16.57 -3.39
N LEU A 115 4.07 16.58 -4.56
CA LEU A 115 4.61 15.99 -5.80
C LEU A 115 5.91 16.66 -6.26
N ARG A 116 5.97 18.00 -6.23
CA ARG A 116 7.20 18.75 -6.57
C ARG A 116 8.35 18.44 -5.61
N ASN A 117 8.05 18.25 -4.33
CA ASN A 117 9.07 17.89 -3.33
C ASN A 117 9.64 16.48 -3.60
N ILE A 118 8.78 15.53 -3.99
CA ILE A 118 9.21 14.17 -4.40
C ILE A 118 10.12 14.25 -5.63
N GLU A 119 9.70 14.95 -6.67
CA GLU A 119 10.48 15.13 -7.90
C GLU A 119 11.84 15.78 -7.62
N LYS A 120 11.88 16.87 -6.84
CA LYS A 120 13.13 17.53 -6.43
C LYS A 120 14.07 16.58 -5.68
N TYR A 121 13.53 15.74 -4.81
CA TYR A 121 14.32 14.77 -4.07
C TYR A 121 14.87 13.67 -4.99
N ILE A 122 14.04 13.16 -5.91
CA ILE A 122 14.46 12.21 -6.94
C ILE A 122 15.61 12.80 -7.76
N LEU A 123 15.45 14.01 -8.29
CA LEU A 123 16.49 14.72 -9.05
C LEU A 123 17.81 14.82 -8.28
N SER A 124 17.75 15.13 -6.98
CA SER A 124 18.95 15.22 -6.14
C SER A 124 19.64 13.86 -5.92
N CYS A 125 18.91 12.75 -6.05
CA CYS A 125 19.44 11.40 -5.89
C CYS A 125 19.91 10.78 -7.20
N THR A 126 19.32 11.18 -8.33
CA THR A 126 19.63 10.65 -9.66
C THR A 126 20.59 11.53 -10.45
N SER A 127 20.77 12.80 -10.08
CA SER A 127 21.74 13.70 -10.73
C SER A 127 23.17 13.31 -10.37
N THR A 128 23.97 12.99 -11.38
CA THR A 128 25.41 12.71 -11.28
C THR A 128 26.26 13.95 -11.01
N GLU A 129 25.68 15.15 -10.98
CA GLU A 129 26.44 16.42 -10.89
C GLU A 129 26.99 16.72 -9.48
N ILE A 130 26.44 16.13 -8.42
CA ILE A 130 26.77 16.57 -7.04
C ILE A 130 27.92 15.77 -6.42
N CYS A 131 28.24 14.58 -6.89
CA CYS A 131 29.46 13.85 -6.53
C CYS A 131 29.61 12.65 -7.46
N SER A 132 30.84 12.34 -7.84
CA SER A 132 31.31 11.29 -8.76
C SER A 132 31.02 9.83 -8.34
N ARG A 133 29.89 9.56 -7.70
CA ARG A 133 29.42 8.22 -7.35
C ARG A 133 28.02 8.03 -7.90
N ALA A 134 27.88 6.95 -8.67
CA ALA A 134 26.70 6.45 -9.38
C ALA A 134 25.33 6.96 -8.91
N SER A 135 24.44 7.20 -9.89
CA SER A 135 23.02 7.47 -9.68
C SER A 135 22.39 6.49 -8.69
N ARG A 136 21.70 7.02 -7.67
CA ARG A 136 21.18 6.20 -6.56
C ARG A 136 19.74 5.78 -6.85
N PRO A 137 19.37 4.50 -6.63
CA PRO A 137 17.99 4.08 -6.77
C PRO A 137 17.11 4.74 -5.72
N VAL A 138 15.87 5.07 -6.08
CA VAL A 138 14.90 5.75 -5.19
C VAL A 138 13.64 4.92 -5.07
N LEU A 139 13.24 4.58 -3.84
CA LEU A 139 11.93 3.95 -3.58
C LEU A 139 10.96 4.98 -2.97
N VAL A 140 9.84 5.23 -3.66
CA VAL A 140 8.73 6.07 -3.22
C VAL A 140 7.59 5.18 -2.76
N ILE A 141 7.27 5.23 -1.46
CA ILE A 141 6.16 4.48 -0.87
C ILE A 141 4.98 5.43 -0.65
N THR A 142 3.80 5.00 -1.07
CA THR A 142 2.54 5.75 -0.95
C THR A 142 1.49 4.93 -0.23
N GLU A 143 0.52 5.60 0.41
CA GLU A 143 -0.50 4.90 1.21
C GLU A 143 -1.50 4.11 0.36
N THR A 144 -1.82 4.62 -0.84
CA THR A 144 -2.89 4.09 -1.71
C THR A 144 -2.39 3.94 -3.14
N ILE A 145 -3.07 3.07 -3.90
CA ILE A 145 -2.80 2.88 -5.33
C ILE A 145 -3.00 4.19 -6.10
N LEU A 146 -4.07 4.94 -5.79
CA LEU A 146 -4.35 6.23 -6.42
C LEU A 146 -3.22 7.26 -6.21
N LYS A 147 -2.62 7.30 -5.00
CA LYS A 147 -1.47 8.17 -4.74
C LYS A 147 -0.23 7.72 -5.51
N ALA A 148 0.00 6.41 -5.64
CA ALA A 148 1.08 5.87 -6.46
C ALA A 148 0.93 6.28 -7.94
N GLU A 149 -0.31 6.21 -8.46
CA GLU A 149 -0.63 6.64 -9.82
C GLU A 149 -0.42 8.15 -10.02
N GLN A 150 -0.83 8.98 -9.05
CA GLN A 150 -0.58 10.43 -9.07
C GLN A 150 0.92 10.75 -9.17
N VAL A 151 1.75 10.08 -8.37
CA VAL A 151 3.21 10.22 -8.43
C VAL A 151 3.74 9.76 -9.79
N SER A 152 3.31 8.59 -10.27
CA SER A 152 3.74 8.06 -11.56
C SER A 152 3.37 8.97 -12.73
N ASN A 153 2.16 9.55 -12.73
CA ASN A 153 1.71 10.46 -13.76
C ASN A 153 2.48 11.79 -13.73
N HIS A 154 2.77 12.30 -12.53
CA HIS A 154 3.59 13.50 -12.34
C HIS A 154 5.01 13.28 -12.88
N LEU A 155 5.63 12.15 -12.56
CA LEU A 155 6.96 11.78 -13.08
C LEU A 155 6.94 11.57 -14.60
N LYS A 156 5.91 10.93 -15.15
CA LYS A 156 5.74 10.78 -16.60
C LYS A 156 5.65 12.12 -17.31
N ALA A 157 4.90 13.07 -16.75
CA ALA A 157 4.78 14.43 -17.28
C ALA A 157 6.11 15.21 -17.19
N ALA A 158 6.92 14.94 -16.17
CA ALA A 158 8.27 15.48 -16.02
C ALA A 158 9.31 14.80 -16.94
N GLY A 159 8.92 13.79 -17.72
CA GLY A 159 9.76 13.15 -18.73
C GLY A 159 10.47 11.86 -18.29
N TYR A 160 10.22 11.37 -17.07
CA TYR A 160 10.80 10.11 -16.60
C TYR A 160 10.14 8.90 -17.29
N PRO A 161 10.90 7.97 -17.89
CA PRO A 161 10.34 6.75 -18.45
C PRO A 161 9.72 5.89 -17.35
N ILE A 162 8.43 5.55 -17.48
CA ILE A 162 7.75 4.70 -16.50
C ILE A 162 7.82 3.24 -16.96
N MET A 163 8.27 2.34 -16.08
CA MET A 163 8.21 0.90 -16.25
C MET A 163 7.10 0.32 -15.40
N LYS A 164 6.11 -0.33 -16.02
CA LYS A 164 5.06 -1.05 -15.31
C LYS A 164 5.23 -2.54 -15.53
N GLN A 165 4.91 -3.34 -14.52
CA GLN A 165 4.83 -4.78 -14.65
C GLN A 165 3.36 -5.19 -14.81
N ASN A 166 3.06 -5.97 -15.84
CA ASN A 166 1.72 -6.50 -16.07
C ASN A 166 1.42 -7.70 -15.13
N ARG A 167 0.19 -8.22 -15.18
CA ARG A 167 -0.24 -9.38 -14.36
C ARG A 167 0.57 -10.64 -14.64
N GLU A 168 1.13 -10.76 -15.83
CA GLU A 168 1.99 -11.85 -16.27
C GLU A 168 3.47 -11.66 -15.87
N GLY A 169 3.80 -10.59 -15.17
CA GLY A 169 5.16 -10.31 -14.69
C GLY A 169 6.10 -9.70 -15.74
N ARG A 170 5.62 -9.36 -16.94
CA ARG A 170 6.40 -8.70 -18.00
C ARG A 170 6.44 -7.19 -17.80
N TRP A 171 7.58 -6.60 -18.10
CA TRP A 171 7.77 -5.16 -18.08
C TRP A 171 7.35 -4.51 -19.39
N SER A 172 6.62 -3.41 -19.30
CA SER A 172 6.29 -2.53 -20.42
C SER A 172 6.73 -1.09 -20.13
N HIS A 173 7.26 -0.43 -21.16
CA HIS A 173 7.58 1.00 -21.12
C HIS A 173 6.34 1.83 -21.47
N GLU A 174 6.04 2.83 -20.66
CA GLU A 174 5.01 3.83 -20.96
C GLU A 174 5.56 5.25 -20.89
N GLY A 175 5.76 5.87 -22.06
CA GLY A 175 6.15 7.28 -22.19
C GLY A 175 7.59 7.59 -21.76
N GLY A 176 8.02 8.83 -22.04
CA GLY A 176 9.35 9.36 -21.72
C GLY A 176 10.34 9.27 -22.89
N THR A 177 11.08 10.35 -23.12
CA THR A 177 12.23 10.43 -24.06
C THR A 177 13.57 10.55 -23.33
N ALA A 178 13.56 10.66 -21.98
CA ALA A 178 14.75 10.87 -21.18
C ALA A 178 15.57 9.59 -21.04
N THR A 179 16.86 9.67 -21.36
CA THR A 179 17.78 8.54 -21.52
C THR A 179 18.37 7.99 -20.21
N ASN A 180 18.12 8.61 -19.04
CA ASN A 180 19.04 8.45 -17.91
C ASN A 180 18.46 7.87 -16.60
N SER A 181 17.14 7.67 -16.43
CA SER A 181 16.58 7.01 -15.22
C SER A 181 15.14 6.54 -15.45
N ALA A 182 14.84 5.25 -15.24
CA ALA A 182 13.48 4.71 -15.36
C ALA A 182 12.78 4.62 -14.00
N ALA A 183 11.49 4.98 -13.98
CA ALA A 183 10.61 4.87 -12.82
C ALA A 183 9.73 3.63 -12.92
N HIS A 184 10.02 2.61 -12.11
CA HIS A 184 9.28 1.37 -12.01
C HIS A 184 8.06 1.53 -11.11
N VAL A 185 6.91 0.96 -11.48
CA VAL A 185 5.75 0.80 -10.60
C VAL A 185 5.69 -0.68 -10.21
N PHE A 186 5.74 -0.96 -8.90
CA PHE A 186 5.72 -2.32 -8.34
C PHE A 186 4.50 -3.14 -8.84
N PRO A 187 4.65 -4.48 -9.03
CA PRO A 187 5.01 -5.36 -7.93
C PRO A 187 6.17 -6.37 -8.13
N TYR A 188 7.36 -6.05 -8.64
CA TYR A 188 8.57 -6.89 -8.42
C TYR A 188 9.86 -6.19 -8.87
N VAL A 189 11.00 -6.38 -8.21
CA VAL A 189 12.33 -6.02 -8.76
C VAL A 189 13.27 -7.18 -8.42
N LYS A 190 13.77 -7.91 -9.43
CA LYS A 190 14.70 -9.04 -9.24
C LYS A 190 16.18 -8.60 -9.30
N SER A 191 16.42 -7.37 -9.73
CA SER A 191 17.69 -6.66 -9.75
C SER A 191 17.36 -5.20 -10.06
N SER A 192 17.68 -4.27 -9.16
CA SER A 192 17.48 -2.84 -9.45
C SER A 192 18.41 -2.48 -10.60
N PRO A 193 17.92 -2.02 -11.77
CA PRO A 193 18.82 -1.43 -12.74
C PRO A 193 19.44 -0.18 -12.11
N ASP A 194 20.70 0.10 -12.44
CA ASP A 194 21.36 1.35 -12.08
C ASP A 194 20.44 2.53 -12.46
N ALA A 195 20.22 3.47 -11.52
CA ALA A 195 19.32 4.63 -11.68
C ALA A 195 17.80 4.34 -11.74
N SER A 196 17.30 3.30 -11.08
CA SER A 196 15.85 3.04 -11.00
C SER A 196 15.14 3.87 -9.93
N ILE A 197 14.14 4.65 -10.31
CA ILE A 197 13.10 5.15 -9.40
C ILE A 197 12.07 4.03 -9.27
N VAL A 198 11.47 3.80 -8.11
CA VAL A 198 10.47 2.78 -7.92
C VAL A 198 9.33 3.35 -7.08
N VAL A 199 8.08 3.22 -7.54
CA VAL A 199 6.88 3.70 -6.86
C VAL A 199 6.05 2.50 -6.39
N ALA A 200 5.77 2.44 -5.09
CA ALA A 200 5.01 1.38 -4.44
C ALA A 200 3.85 1.95 -3.62
N SER A 201 2.74 1.22 -3.56
CA SER A 201 1.72 1.42 -2.52
C SER A 201 2.12 0.67 -1.23
N ASN A 202 1.46 0.94 -0.10
CA ASN A 202 1.80 0.48 1.26
C ASN A 202 1.91 -1.06 1.44
N LYS A 203 1.59 -1.85 0.41
CA LYS A 203 1.78 -3.31 0.38
C LYS A 203 2.50 -3.83 -0.87
N GLY A 204 2.84 -2.98 -1.83
CA GLY A 204 3.58 -3.36 -3.02
C GLY A 204 4.99 -3.84 -2.64
N GLY A 205 5.33 -5.08 -2.97
CA GLY A 205 6.67 -5.63 -2.76
C GLY A 205 7.04 -6.02 -1.33
N ARG A 206 6.08 -6.13 -0.40
CA ARG A 206 6.37 -6.59 0.98
C ARG A 206 6.96 -8.00 0.97
N GLY A 207 8.09 -8.18 1.63
CA GLY A 207 8.80 -9.48 1.71
C GLY A 207 9.79 -9.72 0.57
N LEU A 208 9.93 -8.77 -0.36
CA LEU A 208 11.00 -8.79 -1.36
C LEU A 208 12.21 -8.04 -0.84
N ASP A 209 13.38 -8.65 -1.01
CA ASP A 209 14.63 -8.02 -0.66
C ASP A 209 15.05 -7.03 -1.76
N LEU A 210 15.42 -5.82 -1.33
CA LEU A 210 15.96 -4.79 -2.21
C LEU A 210 17.47 -4.96 -2.16
N LEU A 211 18.01 -5.83 -3.01
CA LEU A 211 19.43 -6.16 -3.02
C LEU A 211 20.28 -4.92 -3.32
N ASP A 212 20.90 -4.35 -2.28
CA ASP A 212 22.31 -3.90 -2.29
C ASP A 212 22.78 -3.65 -0.84
N GLY A 213 22.94 -4.73 -0.07
CA GLY A 213 23.17 -4.70 1.37
C GLY A 213 24.61 -4.38 1.82
N ARG A 214 25.45 -3.74 1.00
CA ARG A 214 26.82 -3.37 1.39
C ARG A 214 26.91 -1.89 1.71
N CYS A 215 27.09 -1.56 3.00
CA CYS A 215 27.57 -0.24 3.39
C CYS A 215 28.94 0.00 2.72
N PRO A 216 29.17 1.17 2.10
CA PRO A 216 30.52 1.52 1.66
C PRO A 216 31.45 1.56 2.89
N PRO A 217 32.71 1.14 2.76
CA PRO A 217 33.70 1.36 3.82
C PRO A 217 33.79 2.87 4.08
N GLY A 218 33.71 3.24 5.36
CA GLY A 218 33.90 4.62 5.83
C GLY A 218 35.33 5.10 5.63
#